data_AF-A0A420I2S9-F1
#
_entry.id   AF-A0A420I2S9-F1
#
_cell.length_a   1.000
_cell.length_b   1.000
_cell.length_c   1.000
_cell.angle_alpha   90.00
_cell.angle_beta   90.00
_cell.angle_gamma   90.00
#
_symmetry.space_group_name_H-M   'P 1'
#
loop_
_entity.id
_entity.type
_entity.pdbx_description
1 polymer ?
#
loop_
_entity_poly.entity_id
_entity_poly.type
_entity_poly.pdbx_seq_one_letter_code
_entity_poly.pdbx_strand_id
1 'polypeptide(L)'
;MASDIANVLITSFPGLGLPSTLSLPLSKKTTVTQLHSRIKERLPIHNSRLIITTTSNKQLQCNSSNKISTLLCPSSEIICLRLSIPLCGGKGGFGSQLRAAGGRMSSKRKRGQGDENASSRNLDGRRLRTVNEAKALAEYLAIKPEIAKREKEERRKKWEQIIELAERKDDELKSGKKRRVDGKWVEDKEEAVERTRDAVINAMKNKARIVDGLNSEI
;
A
#
# COMPACT_ATOMS: atom_id res chain seq x y z
N MET A 1 -60.07 -8.77 16.18
CA MET A 1 -59.73 -9.92 17.04
C MET A 1 -58.32 -10.36 16.66
N ALA A 2 -57.38 -10.43 17.60
CA ALA A 2 -56.02 -10.89 17.30
C ALA A 2 -56.06 -12.35 16.87
N SER A 3 -55.37 -12.71 15.78
CA SER A 3 -55.34 -14.09 15.32
C SER A 3 -54.66 -14.96 16.39
N ASP A 4 -55.21 -16.13 16.73
CA ASP A 4 -54.53 -17.07 17.65
C ASP A 4 -53.40 -17.84 16.96
N ILE A 5 -53.08 -17.47 15.72
CA ILE A 5 -52.12 -18.12 14.85
C ILE A 5 -50.83 -17.31 14.86
N ALA A 6 -49.70 -18.01 14.96
CA ALA A 6 -48.37 -17.49 14.73
C ALA A 6 -47.78 -18.18 13.50
N ASN A 7 -47.22 -17.39 12.58
CA ASN A 7 -46.56 -17.92 11.39
C ASN A 7 -45.10 -18.22 11.72
N VAL A 8 -44.77 -19.51 11.82
CA VAL A 8 -43.39 -19.95 12.08
C VAL A 8 -42.69 -20.17 10.75
N LEU A 9 -41.70 -19.32 10.47
CA LEU A 9 -40.82 -19.42 9.30
C LEU A 9 -39.54 -20.12 9.71
N ILE A 10 -39.21 -21.21 9.03
CA ILE A 10 -38.05 -22.03 9.33
C ILE A 10 -37.12 -22.01 8.14
N THR A 11 -35.98 -21.36 8.28
CA THR A 11 -34.92 -21.41 7.28
C THR A 11 -34.23 -22.76 7.35
N SER A 12 -34.29 -23.52 6.25
CA SER A 12 -33.64 -24.83 6.09
C SER A 12 -32.17 -24.67 5.68
N PHE A 13 -31.46 -25.79 5.57
CA PHE A 13 -30.10 -25.83 5.03
C PHE A 13 -30.08 -26.59 3.68
N PRO A 14 -29.09 -26.31 2.81
CA PRO A 14 -28.99 -26.96 1.51
C PRO A 14 -28.85 -28.48 1.60
N GLY A 15 -29.37 -29.21 0.60
CA GLY A 15 -29.24 -30.67 0.52
C GLY A 15 -30.40 -31.47 1.12
N LEU A 16 -31.42 -30.81 1.70
CA LEU A 16 -32.64 -31.46 2.21
C LEU A 16 -33.70 -31.77 1.15
N GLY A 17 -33.56 -31.29 -0.09
CA GLY A 17 -34.62 -31.42 -1.11
C GLY A 17 -35.89 -30.62 -0.78
N LEU A 18 -35.81 -29.69 0.17
CA LEU A 18 -36.89 -28.82 0.62
C LEU A 18 -36.63 -27.37 0.18
N PRO A 19 -37.66 -26.51 0.12
CA PRO A 19 -37.46 -25.08 -0.09
C PRO A 19 -36.58 -24.48 1.03
N SER A 20 -35.92 -23.36 0.71
CA SER A 20 -35.03 -22.64 1.63
C SER A 20 -35.73 -22.17 2.91
N THR A 21 -37.04 -21.94 2.84
CA THR A 21 -37.86 -21.56 3.98
C THR A 21 -39.14 -22.39 4.01
N LEU A 22 -39.42 -23.02 5.15
CA LEU A 22 -40.68 -23.70 5.44
C LEU A 22 -41.57 -22.77 6.25
N SER A 23 -42.86 -22.71 5.92
CA SER A 23 -43.85 -21.95 6.68
C SER A 23 -44.80 -22.89 7.40
N LEU A 24 -44.93 -22.72 8.71
CA LEU A 24 -45.83 -23.50 9.56
C LEU A 24 -46.75 -22.53 10.33
N PRO A 25 -48.02 -22.40 9.94
CA PRO A 25 -49.01 -21.71 10.77
C PRO A 25 -49.35 -22.58 11.98
N LEU A 26 -49.08 -22.09 13.18
CA LEU A 26 -49.29 -22.81 14.44
C LEU A 26 -50.05 -21.93 15.43
N SER A 27 -50.75 -22.52 16.39
CA SER A 27 -51.39 -21.72 17.45
C SER A 27 -50.33 -21.13 18.38
N LYS A 28 -50.58 -19.92 18.90
CA LYS A 28 -49.74 -19.27 19.91
C LYS A 28 -49.60 -20.11 21.19
N LYS A 29 -50.56 -21.02 21.45
CA LYS A 29 -50.58 -21.93 22.60
C LYS A 29 -49.74 -23.20 22.41
N THR A 30 -49.32 -23.49 21.18
CA THR A 30 -48.51 -24.67 20.87
C THR A 30 -47.19 -24.62 21.64
N THR A 31 -46.75 -25.77 22.16
CA THR A 31 -45.49 -25.87 22.90
C THR A 31 -44.29 -26.08 21.97
N VAL A 32 -43.09 -25.78 22.45
CA VAL A 32 -41.86 -26.04 21.68
C VAL A 32 -41.72 -27.53 21.34
N THR A 33 -42.07 -28.45 22.24
CA THR A 33 -42.08 -29.90 21.94
C THR A 33 -42.99 -30.25 20.76
N GLN A 34 -44.19 -29.69 20.71
CA GLN A 34 -45.14 -29.90 19.60
C GLN A 34 -44.62 -29.30 18.28
N LEU A 35 -43.99 -28.11 18.35
CA LEU A 35 -43.31 -27.51 17.21
C LEU A 35 -42.24 -28.45 16.64
N HIS A 36 -41.39 -29.03 17.50
CA HIS A 36 -40.37 -29.99 17.06
C HIS A 36 -40.98 -31.22 16.37
N SER A 37 -42.10 -31.76 16.88
CA SER A 37 -42.81 -32.86 16.23
C SER A 37 -43.30 -32.48 14.84
N ARG A 38 -43.97 -31.33 14.72
CA ARG A 38 -44.50 -30.83 13.43
C ARG A 38 -43.39 -30.57 12.41
N ILE A 39 -42.23 -30.10 12.86
CA ILE A 39 -41.06 -29.94 12.00
C ILE A 39 -40.55 -31.30 11.54
N LYS A 40 -40.42 -32.27 12.45
CA LYS A 40 -39.93 -33.61 12.14
C LYS A 40 -40.82 -34.35 11.13
N GLU A 41 -42.15 -34.17 11.21
CA GLU A 41 -43.12 -34.71 10.25
C GLU A 41 -42.97 -34.15 8.83
N ARG A 42 -42.40 -32.94 8.69
CA ARG A 42 -42.19 -32.26 7.40
C ARG A 42 -40.80 -32.47 6.81
N LEU A 43 -39.89 -33.04 7.58
CA LEU A 43 -38.51 -33.27 7.15
C LEU A 43 -38.35 -34.68 6.59
N PRO A 44 -37.57 -34.87 5.50
CA PRO A 44 -37.14 -36.19 5.06
C PRO A 44 -36.39 -36.93 6.16
N ILE A 45 -36.32 -38.25 6.03
CA ILE A 45 -35.56 -39.10 6.95
C ILE A 45 -34.08 -38.69 6.91
N HIS A 46 -33.52 -38.38 8.06
CA HIS A 46 -32.13 -37.97 8.23
C HIS A 46 -31.54 -38.56 9.52
N ASN A 47 -30.25 -38.87 9.51
CA ASN A 47 -29.56 -39.50 10.65
C ASN A 47 -28.82 -38.50 11.56
N SER A 48 -28.87 -37.22 11.21
CA SER A 48 -28.17 -36.15 11.94
C SER A 48 -29.04 -35.52 13.03
N ARG A 49 -28.43 -35.16 14.16
CA ARG A 49 -29.11 -34.31 15.16
C ARG A 49 -29.50 -32.98 14.52
N LEU A 50 -30.73 -32.54 14.69
CA LEU A 50 -31.16 -31.21 14.24
C LEU A 50 -31.10 -30.20 15.39
N ILE A 51 -30.65 -29.00 15.07
CA ILE A 51 -30.58 -27.86 15.97
C ILE A 51 -31.49 -26.78 15.41
N ILE A 52 -32.47 -26.37 16.21
CA ILE A 52 -33.36 -25.26 15.90
C ILE A 52 -32.93 -24.08 16.75
N THR A 53 -32.65 -22.95 16.10
CA THR A 53 -32.26 -21.70 16.78
C THR A 53 -33.17 -20.54 16.39
N THR A 54 -33.36 -19.60 17.30
CA THR A 54 -33.97 -18.30 16.99
C THR A 54 -33.01 -17.43 16.16
N THR A 55 -33.50 -16.29 15.66
CA THR A 55 -32.66 -15.25 15.02
C THR A 55 -31.56 -14.70 15.93
N SER A 56 -31.75 -14.77 17.25
CA SER A 56 -30.76 -14.40 18.28
C SER A 56 -29.79 -15.52 18.64
N ASN A 57 -29.71 -16.59 17.82
CA ASN A 57 -28.86 -17.76 18.04
C ASN A 57 -29.14 -18.50 19.37
N LYS A 58 -30.34 -18.37 19.95
CA LYS A 58 -30.74 -19.15 21.10
C LYS A 58 -31.29 -20.49 20.64
N GLN A 59 -30.69 -21.58 21.10
CA GLN A 59 -31.16 -22.92 20.78
C GLN A 59 -32.48 -23.21 21.50
N LEU A 60 -33.46 -23.70 20.75
CA LEU A 60 -34.70 -24.25 21.30
C LEU A 60 -34.46 -25.70 21.72
N GLN A 61 -34.70 -25.98 23.00
CA GLN A 61 -34.59 -27.33 23.55
C GLN A 61 -35.83 -28.13 23.18
N CYS A 62 -35.64 -29.35 22.67
CA CYS A 62 -36.73 -30.22 22.20
C CYS A 62 -37.72 -30.62 23.31
N ASN A 63 -37.30 -30.59 24.58
CA ASN A 63 -38.11 -30.99 25.73
C ASN A 63 -38.74 -29.79 26.45
N SER A 64 -38.78 -28.62 25.82
CA SER A 64 -39.32 -27.41 26.46
C SER A 64 -40.84 -27.37 26.38
N SER A 65 -41.49 -27.28 27.54
CA SER A 65 -42.94 -27.05 27.66
C SER A 65 -43.34 -25.58 27.44
N ASN A 66 -42.38 -24.70 27.14
CA ASN A 66 -42.66 -23.29 26.89
C ASN A 66 -43.54 -23.13 25.65
N LYS A 67 -44.43 -22.15 25.69
CA LYS A 67 -45.29 -21.80 24.55
C LYS A 67 -44.49 -21.04 23.51
N ILE A 68 -44.79 -21.28 22.25
CA ILE A 68 -44.18 -20.58 21.12
C ILE A 68 -44.48 -19.06 21.17
N SER A 69 -45.57 -18.64 21.82
CA SER A 69 -45.87 -17.21 22.07
C SER A 69 -44.74 -16.47 22.78
N THR A 70 -43.92 -17.14 23.58
CA THR A 70 -42.75 -16.53 24.27
C THR A 70 -41.64 -16.10 23.31
N LEU A 71 -41.63 -16.64 22.09
CA LEU A 71 -40.65 -16.33 21.04
C LEU A 71 -41.19 -15.26 20.08
N LEU A 72 -42.45 -14.85 20.24
CA LEU A 72 -43.11 -13.88 19.38
C LEU A 72 -42.56 -12.48 19.65
N CYS A 73 -42.30 -11.72 18.60
CA CYS A 73 -41.93 -10.32 18.73
C CYS A 73 -43.20 -9.48 18.96
N PRO A 74 -43.21 -8.47 19.84
CA PRO A 74 -44.39 -7.64 20.10
C PRO A 74 -44.95 -6.96 18.84
N SER A 75 -44.10 -6.72 17.85
CA SER A 75 -44.43 -6.01 16.61
C SER A 75 -44.84 -6.92 15.45
N SER A 76 -44.73 -8.25 15.57
CA SER A 76 -45.05 -9.16 14.46
C SER A 76 -45.55 -10.53 14.94
N GLU A 77 -46.56 -11.07 14.25
CA GLU A 77 -47.09 -12.43 14.52
C GLU A 77 -46.24 -13.53 13.85
N ILE A 78 -44.96 -13.23 13.60
CA ILE A 78 -44.04 -14.08 12.83
C ILE A 78 -42.90 -14.53 13.74
N ILE A 79 -42.54 -15.81 13.63
CA ILE A 79 -41.42 -16.40 14.37
C ILE A 79 -40.44 -16.96 13.36
N CYS A 80 -39.25 -16.37 13.31
CA CYS A 80 -38.18 -16.81 12.43
C CYS A 80 -37.24 -17.75 13.20
N LEU A 81 -37.14 -18.98 12.71
CA LEU A 81 -36.28 -20.02 13.23
C LEU A 81 -35.32 -20.49 12.14
N ARG A 82 -34.17 -21.01 12.55
CA ARG A 82 -33.17 -21.59 11.67
C ARG A 82 -32.96 -23.04 12.03
N LEU A 83 -33.02 -23.90 11.01
CA LEU A 83 -32.69 -25.31 11.11
C LEU A 83 -31.24 -25.52 10.71
N SER A 84 -30.48 -26.23 11.53
CA SER A 84 -29.07 -26.51 11.29
C SER A 84 -28.71 -27.92 11.76
N ILE A 85 -27.66 -28.49 11.15
CA ILE A 85 -27.03 -29.73 11.57
C ILE A 85 -25.71 -29.38 12.28
N PRO A 86 -25.35 -30.04 13.40
CA PRO A 86 -24.01 -29.96 13.95
C PRO A 86 -23.05 -30.59 12.93
N LEU A 87 -22.19 -29.76 12.37
CA LEU A 87 -21.11 -30.26 11.54
C LEU A 87 -20.04 -30.86 12.44
N CYS A 88 -19.50 -32.02 12.06
CA CYS A 88 -18.27 -32.54 12.64
C CYS A 88 -17.19 -31.48 12.37
N GLY A 89 -16.81 -30.71 13.40
CA GLY A 89 -15.95 -29.55 13.21
C GLY A 89 -14.64 -29.90 12.51
N GLY A 90 -14.27 -29.11 11.51
CA GLY A 90 -12.89 -29.02 11.04
C GLY A 90 -12.19 -27.88 11.78
N LYS A 91 -10.98 -28.11 12.31
CA LYS A 91 -10.15 -27.06 12.92
C LYS A 91 -10.03 -25.90 11.92
N GLY A 92 -10.70 -24.80 12.23
CA GLY A 92 -11.11 -23.78 11.27
C GLY A 92 -9.99 -23.01 10.59
N GLY A 93 -10.29 -22.55 9.38
CA GLY A 93 -9.50 -21.57 8.63
C GLY A 93 -9.44 -20.19 9.30
N PHE A 94 -10.20 -19.93 10.36
CA PHE A 94 -10.09 -18.67 11.12
C PHE A 94 -8.72 -18.52 11.78
N GLY A 95 -8.15 -19.60 12.35
CA GLY A 95 -6.81 -19.54 12.94
C GLY A 95 -5.72 -19.32 11.90
N SER A 96 -5.85 -19.89 10.69
CA SER A 96 -4.92 -19.62 9.59
C SER A 96 -5.09 -18.21 9.04
N GLN A 97 -6.32 -17.69 8.95
CA GLN A 97 -6.61 -16.30 8.60
C GLN A 97 -5.99 -15.32 9.60
N LEU A 98 -6.10 -15.59 10.92
CA LEU A 98 -5.47 -14.78 11.95
C LEU A 98 -3.94 -14.78 11.83
N ARG A 99 -3.32 -15.96 11.60
CA ARG A 99 -1.87 -16.05 11.37
C ARG A 99 -1.46 -15.31 10.10
N ALA A 100 -2.21 -15.44 9.01
CA ALA A 100 -1.96 -14.73 7.76
C ALA A 100 -2.08 -13.20 7.92
N ALA A 101 -3.10 -12.73 8.66
CA ALA A 101 -3.28 -11.32 8.96
C ALA A 101 -2.15 -10.77 9.85
N GLY A 102 -1.77 -11.48 10.91
CA GLY A 102 -0.66 -11.09 11.80
C GLY A 102 0.67 -10.98 11.08
N GLY A 103 0.97 -11.91 10.16
CA GLY A 103 2.17 -11.84 9.32
C GLY A 103 2.24 -10.57 8.46
N ARG A 104 1.11 -10.17 7.85
CA ARG A 104 1.01 -8.96 7.03
C ARG A 104 1.23 -7.68 7.84
N MET A 105 0.75 -7.65 9.07
CA MET A 105 0.92 -6.50 9.97
C MET A 105 2.39 -6.32 10.39
N SER A 106 3.08 -7.42 10.68
CA SER A 106 4.51 -7.40 11.04
C SER A 106 5.40 -6.91 9.89
N SER A 107 5.15 -7.37 8.66
CA SER A 107 5.97 -7.00 7.51
C SER A 107 5.84 -5.52 7.11
N LYS A 108 4.66 -4.93 7.30
CA LYS A 108 4.40 -3.53 6.93
C LYS A 108 5.13 -2.55 7.88
N ARG A 109 5.32 -2.96 9.14
CA ARG A 109 6.04 -2.19 10.15
C ARG A 109 7.54 -2.05 9.80
N LYS A 110 8.18 -3.13 9.32
CA LYS A 110 9.60 -3.14 8.93
C LYS A 110 9.96 -2.32 7.68
N ARG A 111 9.02 -2.06 6.76
CA ARG A 111 9.31 -1.38 5.48
C ARG A 111 8.93 0.11 5.45
N GLY A 112 8.06 0.57 6.34
CA GLY A 112 7.48 1.92 6.27
C GLY A 112 7.69 2.82 7.49
N GLN A 113 8.10 2.29 8.64
CA GLN A 113 8.50 3.10 9.79
C GLN A 113 10.03 3.21 9.81
N GLY A 114 10.57 4.40 9.52
CA GLY A 114 11.88 4.77 10.04
C GLY A 114 11.88 4.58 11.57
N ASP A 115 13.02 4.18 12.12
CA ASP A 115 13.25 3.76 13.52
C ASP A 115 12.02 3.98 14.42
N GLU A 116 11.33 2.91 14.82
CA GLU A 116 10.16 2.98 15.70
C GLU A 116 10.45 3.76 17.00
N ASN A 117 11.73 3.86 17.35
CA ASN A 117 12.26 4.59 18.50
C ASN A 117 12.58 6.07 18.20
N ALA A 118 12.41 6.57 16.98
CA ALA A 118 12.70 7.96 16.61
C ALA A 118 11.86 8.98 17.41
N SER A 119 10.68 8.55 17.89
CA SER A 119 9.83 9.36 18.77
C SER A 119 10.21 9.28 20.25
N SER A 120 11.05 8.32 20.65
CA SER A 120 11.52 8.21 22.03
C SER A 120 12.57 9.28 22.35
N ARG A 121 12.77 9.53 23.64
CA ARG A 121 13.68 10.55 24.16
C ARG A 121 14.84 9.86 24.89
N ASN A 122 16.03 10.46 24.80
CA ASN A 122 17.17 10.06 25.61
C ASN A 122 16.98 10.48 27.07
N LEU A 123 17.84 10.00 27.96
CA LEU A 123 17.87 10.40 29.38
C LEU A 123 18.09 11.91 29.56
N ASP A 124 18.72 12.57 28.59
CA ASP A 124 18.88 14.03 28.52
C ASP A 124 17.65 14.78 27.96
N GLY A 125 16.55 14.08 27.69
CA GLY A 125 15.29 14.68 27.22
C GLY A 125 15.26 15.08 25.73
N ARG A 126 16.34 14.86 24.97
CA ARG A 126 16.39 15.08 23.51
C ARG A 126 15.72 13.93 22.76
N ARG A 127 14.99 14.23 21.67
CA ARG A 127 14.39 13.18 20.82
C ARG A 127 15.48 12.47 20.00
N LEU A 128 15.39 11.15 19.88
CA LEU A 128 16.36 10.35 19.13
C LEU A 128 16.45 10.77 17.66
N ARG A 129 15.34 11.21 17.05
CA ARG A 129 15.32 11.75 15.70
C ARG A 129 16.32 12.89 15.49
N THR A 130 16.30 13.91 16.35
CA THR A 130 17.18 15.08 16.23
C THR A 130 18.65 14.69 16.43
N VAL A 131 18.92 13.73 17.32
CA VAL A 131 20.27 13.21 17.53
C VAL A 131 20.77 12.46 16.30
N ASN A 132 19.93 11.63 15.68
CA ASN A 132 20.28 10.90 14.47
C ASN A 132 20.47 11.83 13.26
N GLU A 133 19.62 12.85 13.11
CA GLU A 133 19.77 13.88 12.07
C GLU A 133 21.09 14.66 12.26
N ALA A 134 21.44 15.03 13.50
CA ALA A 134 22.71 15.70 13.79
C ALA A 134 23.94 14.81 13.49
N LYS A 135 23.86 13.50 13.81
CA LYS A 135 24.92 12.55 13.47
C LYS A 135 25.10 12.40 11.96
N ALA A 136 24.00 12.25 11.21
CA ALA A 136 24.04 12.15 9.76
C ALA A 136 24.64 13.42 9.11
N LEU A 137 24.31 14.60 9.64
CA LEU A 137 24.92 15.86 9.18
C LEU A 137 26.41 15.94 9.49
N ALA A 138 26.83 15.48 10.67
CA ALA A 138 28.24 15.45 11.05
C ALA A 138 29.05 14.49 10.15
N GLU A 139 28.52 13.29 9.88
CA GLU A 139 29.12 12.32 8.96
C GLU A 139 29.24 12.90 7.55
N TYR A 140 28.18 13.56 7.05
CA TYR A 140 28.22 14.21 5.73
C TYR A 140 29.29 15.30 5.65
N LEU A 141 29.40 16.15 6.68
CA LEU A 141 30.43 17.19 6.74
C LEU A 141 31.84 16.61 6.81
N ALA A 142 32.03 15.47 7.48
CA ALA A 142 33.30 14.77 7.54
C ALA A 142 33.71 14.17 6.19
N ILE A 143 32.76 13.68 5.38
CA ILE A 143 33.02 13.05 4.08
C ILE A 143 33.14 14.09 2.94
N LYS A 144 32.54 15.28 3.09
CA LYS A 144 32.62 16.39 2.11
C LYS A 144 34.04 16.71 1.57
N PRO A 145 35.10 16.82 2.39
CA PRO A 145 36.46 17.07 1.88
C PRO A 145 37.01 15.92 1.02
N GLU A 146 36.65 14.68 1.33
CA GLU A 146 37.07 13.51 0.55
C GLU A 146 36.39 13.50 -0.82
N ILE A 147 35.07 13.76 -0.85
CA ILE A 147 34.30 13.91 -2.10
C ILE A 147 34.90 15.04 -2.96
N ALA A 148 35.19 16.20 -2.36
CA ALA A 148 35.75 17.33 -3.09
C ALA A 148 37.16 17.06 -3.66
N LYS A 149 37.99 16.26 -2.98
CA LYS A 149 39.29 15.81 -3.51
C LYS A 149 39.11 14.86 -4.69
N ARG A 150 38.20 13.90 -4.56
CA ARG A 150 37.88 12.92 -5.62
C ARG A 150 37.34 13.60 -6.88
N GLU A 151 36.45 14.57 -6.74
CA GLU A 151 35.95 15.36 -7.88
C GLU A 151 37.05 16.17 -8.56
N LYS A 152 37.98 16.76 -7.81
CA LYS A 152 39.13 17.48 -8.38
C LYS A 152 40.04 16.52 -9.15
N GLU A 153 40.28 15.33 -8.63
CA GLU A 153 41.07 14.30 -9.29
C GLU A 153 40.41 13.79 -10.58
N GLU A 154 39.12 13.51 -10.56
CA GLU A 154 38.38 13.12 -11.76
C GLU A 154 38.35 14.23 -12.81
N ARG A 155 38.22 15.49 -12.37
CA ARG A 155 38.32 16.64 -13.26
C ARG A 155 39.71 16.70 -13.90
N ARG A 156 40.78 16.61 -13.12
CA ARG A 156 42.17 16.60 -13.65
C ARG A 156 42.38 15.49 -14.67
N LYS A 157 41.96 14.26 -14.36
CA LYS A 157 42.04 13.12 -15.29
C LYS A 157 41.29 13.37 -16.60
N LYS A 158 40.09 13.95 -16.54
CA LYS A 158 39.32 14.32 -17.74
C LYS A 158 40.04 15.39 -18.57
N TRP A 159 40.63 16.39 -17.92
CA TRP A 159 41.43 17.42 -18.61
C TRP A 159 42.66 16.83 -19.28
N GLU A 160 43.41 15.98 -18.56
CA GLU A 160 44.58 15.28 -19.10
C GLU A 160 44.22 14.44 -20.32
N GLN A 161 43.11 13.69 -20.28
CA GLN A 161 42.62 12.92 -21.43
C GLN A 161 42.24 13.80 -22.62
N ILE A 162 41.65 14.98 -22.39
CA ILE A 162 41.31 15.91 -23.47
C ILE A 162 42.58 16.47 -24.11
N ILE A 163 43.59 16.82 -23.31
CA ILE A 163 44.89 17.31 -23.80
C ILE A 163 45.56 16.21 -24.63
N GLU A 164 45.63 14.98 -24.12
CA GLU A 164 46.25 13.85 -24.82
C GLU A 164 45.54 13.55 -26.16
N LEU A 165 44.21 13.63 -26.20
CA LEU A 165 43.44 13.47 -27.43
C LEU A 165 43.66 14.62 -28.43
N ALA A 166 43.89 15.85 -27.94
CA ALA A 166 44.21 16.99 -28.78
C ALA A 166 45.63 16.87 -29.35
N GLU A 167 46.62 16.54 -28.53
CA GLU A 167 48.01 16.30 -28.96
C GLU A 167 48.09 15.16 -29.97
N ARG A 168 47.39 14.04 -29.73
CA ARG A 168 47.34 12.93 -30.70
C ARG A 168 46.73 13.35 -32.04
N LYS A 169 45.69 14.19 -32.02
CA LYS A 169 45.10 14.75 -33.26
C LYS A 169 46.06 15.69 -33.97
N ASP A 170 46.79 16.52 -33.24
CA ASP A 170 47.78 17.42 -33.82
C ASP A 170 48.98 16.67 -34.39
N ASP A 171 49.42 15.59 -33.73
CA ASP A 171 50.48 14.70 -34.22
C ASP A 171 50.03 13.88 -35.44
N GLU A 172 48.77 13.44 -35.49
CA GLU A 172 48.16 12.86 -36.69
C GLU A 172 48.10 13.86 -37.85
N LEU A 173 47.86 15.14 -37.55
CA LEU A 173 47.87 16.22 -38.54
C LEU A 173 49.30 16.51 -39.05
N LYS A 174 50.29 16.54 -38.15
CA LYS A 174 51.72 16.80 -38.46
C LYS A 174 52.42 15.63 -39.14
N SER A 175 52.07 14.39 -38.80
CA SER A 175 52.67 13.17 -39.39
C SER A 175 52.16 12.83 -40.80
N GLY A 176 51.32 13.69 -41.39
CA GLY A 176 51.13 13.78 -42.84
C GLY A 176 50.45 12.60 -43.52
N LYS A 177 49.81 11.69 -42.78
CA LYS A 177 49.22 10.46 -43.36
C LYS A 177 47.76 10.56 -43.80
N LYS A 178 47.05 11.67 -43.55
CA LYS A 178 45.73 11.93 -44.17
C LYS A 178 45.53 13.39 -44.53
N ARG A 179 45.43 13.62 -45.85
CA ARG A 179 45.02 14.83 -46.58
C ARG A 179 46.02 16.00 -46.54
N ARG A 180 46.45 16.41 -47.74
CA ARG A 180 46.81 17.81 -48.02
C ARG A 180 45.62 18.65 -47.53
N VAL A 181 45.80 19.37 -46.42
CA VAL A 181 44.85 20.39 -46.00
C VAL A 181 45.12 21.57 -46.92
N ASP A 182 44.14 21.94 -47.74
CA ASP A 182 44.25 23.13 -48.60
C ASP A 182 44.53 24.34 -47.73
N GLY A 183 45.56 25.13 -48.05
CA GLY A 183 45.94 26.32 -47.26
C GLY A 183 44.77 27.29 -47.06
N LYS A 184 43.86 27.35 -48.03
CA LYS A 184 42.59 28.10 -47.93
C LYS A 184 41.70 27.65 -46.78
N TRP A 185 41.63 26.34 -46.49
CA TRP A 185 40.79 25.84 -45.40
C TRP A 185 41.39 26.17 -44.03
N VAL A 186 42.71 26.23 -43.91
CA VAL A 186 43.39 26.65 -42.68
C VAL A 186 43.17 28.15 -42.45
N GLU A 187 43.37 28.97 -43.48
CA GLU A 187 43.10 30.43 -43.43
C GLU A 187 41.62 30.71 -43.12
N ASP A 188 40.67 30.05 -43.79
CA ASP A 188 39.24 30.24 -43.53
C ASP A 188 38.84 29.84 -42.10
N LYS A 189 39.47 28.78 -41.56
CA LYS A 189 39.24 28.35 -40.18
C LYS A 189 39.83 29.34 -39.18
N GLU A 190 41.05 29.81 -39.40
CA GLU A 190 41.68 30.82 -38.55
C GLU A 190 40.89 32.13 -38.59
N GLU A 191 40.46 32.57 -39.77
CA GLU A 191 39.66 33.78 -39.93
C GLU A 191 38.28 33.67 -39.25
N ALA A 192 37.62 32.50 -39.35
CA ALA A 192 36.38 32.26 -38.64
C ALA A 192 36.57 32.28 -37.11
N VAL A 193 37.69 31.74 -36.61
CA VAL A 193 38.04 31.76 -35.19
C VAL A 193 38.35 33.19 -34.73
N GLU A 194 39.11 33.96 -35.50
CA GLU A 194 39.45 35.36 -35.23
C GLU A 194 38.18 36.23 -35.16
N ARG A 195 37.29 36.11 -36.17
CA ARG A 195 35.99 36.81 -36.19
C ARG A 195 35.14 36.47 -34.96
N THR A 196 35.16 35.22 -34.51
CA THR A 196 34.39 34.80 -33.33
C THR A 196 35.00 35.38 -32.05
N ARG A 197 36.34 35.41 -31.94
CA ARG A 197 37.03 36.05 -30.81
C ARG A 197 36.76 37.54 -30.77
N ASP A 198 36.85 38.23 -31.89
CA ASP A 198 36.57 39.67 -31.99
C ASP A 198 35.12 40.00 -31.65
N ALA A 199 34.16 39.19 -32.10
CA ALA A 199 32.76 39.35 -31.73
C ALA A 199 32.54 39.22 -30.22
N VAL A 200 33.19 38.25 -29.57
CA VAL A 200 33.10 38.05 -28.12
C VAL A 200 33.79 39.19 -27.35
N ILE A 201 34.97 39.64 -27.80
CA ILE A 201 35.69 40.76 -27.17
C ILE A 201 34.87 42.05 -27.30
N ASN A 202 34.26 42.31 -28.46
CA ASN A 202 33.39 43.47 -28.65
C ASN A 202 32.11 43.35 -27.82
N ALA A 203 31.51 42.17 -27.70
CA ALA A 203 30.37 41.95 -26.83
C ALA A 203 30.73 42.18 -25.35
N MET A 204 31.90 41.73 -24.89
CA MET A 204 32.38 41.98 -23.53
C MET A 204 32.70 43.46 -23.29
N LYS A 205 33.35 44.15 -24.24
CA LYS A 205 33.62 45.60 -24.16
C LYS A 205 32.34 46.44 -24.18
N ASN A 206 31.36 46.08 -25.00
CA ASN A 206 30.05 46.74 -25.02
C ASN A 206 29.28 46.47 -23.72
N LYS A 207 29.33 45.25 -23.20
CA LYS A 207 28.74 44.93 -21.90
C LYS A 207 29.41 45.71 -20.76
N ALA A 208 30.74 45.86 -20.78
CA ALA A 208 31.47 46.68 -19.82
C ALA A 208 31.10 48.17 -19.92
N ARG A 209 31.01 48.74 -21.13
CA ARG A 209 30.57 50.12 -21.35
C ARG A 209 29.13 50.39 -20.89
N ILE A 210 28.22 49.42 -21.06
CA ILE A 210 26.84 49.52 -20.56
C ILE A 210 26.83 49.56 -19.03
N VAL A 211 27.68 48.75 -18.38
CA VAL A 211 27.80 48.73 -16.91
C VAL A 211 28.43 50.02 -16.37
N ASP A 212 29.40 50.61 -17.09
CA ASP A 212 30.04 51.86 -16.69
C ASP A 212 29.11 53.09 -16.88
N GLY A 213 28.30 53.12 -17.95
CA GLY A 213 27.30 54.18 -18.17
C GLY A 213 26.16 54.17 -17.15
N LEU A 214 25.76 53.00 -16.66
CA LEU A 214 24.79 52.83 -15.58
C LEU A 214 25.32 53.30 -14.21
N ASN A 215 26.65 53.36 -14.02
CA ASN A 215 27.28 53.84 -12.79
C ASN A 215 27.60 55.35 -12.81
N SER A 216 27.47 56.04 -13.94
CA SER A 216 27.69 57.49 -14.06
C SER A 216 26.43 58.36 -14.00
N GLU A 217 25.23 57.73 -13.96
CA GLU A 217 23.93 58.41 -13.78
C GLU A 217 23.36 58.24 -12.35
N ILE A 218 24.22 57.91 -11.37
CA ILE A 218 23.91 57.91 -9.94
C ILE A 218 24.78 58.96 -9.24
#